data_AF-A0A928DI61-F1
#
_entry.id   AF-A0A928DI61-F1
#
_cell.length_a   1.000
_cell.length_b   1.000
_cell.length_c   1.000
_cell.angle_alpha   90.00
_cell.angle_beta   90.00
_cell.angle_gamma   90.00
#
_symmetry.space_group_name_H-M   'P 1'
#
loop_
_entity.id
_entity.type
_entity.pdbx_description
1 polymer ?
#
loop_
_entity_poly.entity_id
_entity_poly.type
_entity_poly.pdbx_seq_one_letter_code
_entity_poly.pdbx_strand_id
1 'polypeptide(L)'
;MKNKITSITALITFAFVGSVNGGEYKESTYKNYMETSNSTFTSTGSIYFNSGWTSSNDTLTTGSGSALYLQGSSLSAQPTKIPYNITGANITASGGLYSQRNANTLIENSILNVSGKICVQQGESSLYIKNSTTTFNATGMSQVVDGSSLTIDGGSFTITGDQQISVKQGSTIAFKNITVDLAENYIATGTDSSYKNASAKIVVDNAQFTAHHIELYGYTSAGELPILEIKNGSTVTTAIGTFMGPVLWKGVRGGTIIVSDSSVFNSTSDLYQASESDKQVYTSDVIVKDGSKVFVDGDVDLNSVSVTSDGSLEADNVSVKSLVVAEGSSITLAEEGTLSFENLEIIVDDMLAEGSEIDLNSVLSGGLGVVLSSLEADDAVVLNNGVSKFNAVVDSNGVALVGSAVPEPSQWAMILGTIALGFVMYFRRK
;
A
#
# COMPACT_ATOMS: atom_id res chain seq x y z
N MET A 1 -28.39 29.91 46.23
CA MET A 1 -27.59 28.67 46.43
C MET A 1 -28.09 27.62 45.45
N LYS A 2 -27.16 26.92 44.83
CA LYS A 2 -27.31 26.13 43.60
C LYS A 2 -28.32 24.99 43.74
N ASN A 3 -29.34 24.99 42.88
CA ASN A 3 -30.16 23.80 42.63
C ASN A 3 -29.34 22.81 41.79
N LYS A 4 -28.99 21.67 42.38
CA LYS A 4 -28.52 20.48 41.66
C LYS A 4 -29.72 19.91 40.92
N ILE A 5 -29.76 20.07 39.60
CA ILE A 5 -30.59 19.24 38.73
C ILE A 5 -29.81 17.94 38.53
N THR A 6 -30.23 16.89 39.23
CA THR A 6 -29.78 15.53 38.99
C THR A 6 -30.44 15.08 37.68
N SER A 7 -29.69 15.10 36.58
CA SER A 7 -30.15 14.54 35.32
C SER A 7 -30.24 13.03 35.46
N ILE A 8 -31.46 12.51 35.45
CA ILE A 8 -31.74 11.08 35.37
C ILE A 8 -31.58 10.71 33.90
N THR A 9 -30.47 10.05 33.57
CA THR A 9 -30.28 9.38 32.29
C THR A 9 -31.32 8.28 32.20
N ALA A 10 -32.35 8.48 31.38
CA ALA A 10 -33.34 7.47 31.08
C ALA A 10 -32.69 6.38 30.23
N LEU A 11 -32.33 5.27 30.88
CA LEU A 11 -31.99 4.01 30.23
C LEU A 11 -33.27 3.44 29.62
N ILE A 12 -33.59 3.82 28.38
CA ILE A 12 -34.68 3.21 27.62
C ILE A 12 -34.11 1.97 26.91
N THR A 13 -34.06 0.86 27.64
CA THR A 13 -33.81 -0.47 27.06
C THR A 13 -35.10 -0.97 26.41
N PHE A 14 -35.28 -0.73 25.11
CA PHE A 14 -36.25 -1.53 24.33
C PHE A 14 -35.54 -2.78 23.80
N ALA A 15 -35.45 -3.81 24.64
CA ALA A 15 -35.17 -5.16 24.19
C ALA A 15 -36.51 -5.83 23.82
N PHE A 16 -36.88 -5.81 22.52
CA PHE A 16 -37.93 -6.70 22.04
C PHE A 16 -37.35 -8.11 21.89
N VAL A 17 -37.34 -8.88 22.98
CA VAL A 17 -37.06 -10.33 22.92
C VAL A 17 -38.36 -11.04 22.55
N GLY A 18 -38.63 -11.13 21.25
CA GLY A 18 -39.70 -11.94 20.70
C GLY A 18 -39.23 -13.35 20.35
N SER A 19 -39.22 -14.26 21.34
CA SER A 19 -39.07 -15.71 21.11
C SER A 19 -40.34 -16.25 20.46
N VAL A 20 -40.26 -16.67 19.19
CA VAL A 20 -41.27 -17.51 18.55
C VAL A 20 -40.52 -18.55 17.73
N ASN A 21 -40.79 -19.82 18.01
CA ASN A 21 -40.26 -20.99 17.29
C ASN A 21 -40.73 -20.95 15.82
N GLY A 22 -39.78 -20.71 14.90
CA GLY A 22 -39.97 -20.73 13.44
C GLY A 22 -38.79 -20.02 12.79
N GLY A 23 -38.11 -20.67 11.84
CA GLY A 23 -36.79 -20.29 11.30
C GLY A 23 -36.73 -19.03 10.44
N GLU A 24 -37.26 -17.90 10.91
CA GLU A 24 -37.08 -16.59 10.28
C GLU A 24 -35.86 -15.88 10.88
N TYR A 25 -34.88 -15.56 10.03
CA TYR A 25 -33.76 -14.68 10.40
C TYR A 25 -34.31 -13.29 10.75
N LYS A 26 -34.46 -12.98 12.03
CA LYS A 26 -34.82 -11.62 12.48
C LYS A 26 -33.58 -10.73 12.50
N GLU A 27 -33.55 -9.73 11.64
CA GLU A 27 -32.55 -8.66 11.67
C GLU A 27 -32.83 -7.66 12.80
N SER A 28 -31.77 -7.12 13.39
CA SER A 28 -31.87 -6.06 14.40
C SER A 28 -31.31 -4.76 13.85
N THR A 29 -32.14 -3.71 13.77
CA THR A 29 -31.74 -2.42 13.16
C THR A 29 -31.91 -1.26 14.13
N TYR A 30 -30.80 -0.59 14.43
CA TYR A 30 -30.71 0.61 15.25
C TYR A 30 -30.60 1.83 14.34
N LYS A 31 -31.74 2.54 14.17
CA LYS A 31 -31.85 3.69 13.25
C LYS A 31 -31.30 4.99 13.82
N ASN A 32 -31.22 5.12 15.14
CA ASN A 32 -30.74 6.31 15.82
C ASN A 32 -29.32 6.07 16.34
N TYR A 33 -28.60 7.15 16.62
CA TYR A 33 -27.31 7.08 17.32
C TYR A 33 -27.49 6.39 18.67
N MET A 34 -26.54 5.53 19.03
CA MET A 34 -26.57 4.73 20.24
C MET A 34 -25.35 5.03 21.12
N GLU A 35 -25.57 5.16 22.43
CA GLU A 35 -24.50 5.11 23.43
C GLU A 35 -24.84 4.02 24.44
N THR A 36 -23.98 3.02 24.55
CA THR A 36 -24.21 1.87 25.42
C THR A 36 -22.96 1.47 26.19
N SER A 37 -23.19 0.85 27.35
CA SER A 37 -22.13 0.26 28.14
C SER A 37 -22.61 -0.99 28.84
N ASN A 38 -21.76 -2.02 28.89
CA ASN A 38 -22.06 -3.34 29.49
C ASN A 38 -23.39 -3.94 28.99
N SER A 39 -23.77 -3.63 27.76
CA SER A 39 -25.00 -4.07 27.13
C SER A 39 -24.76 -5.32 26.29
N THR A 40 -25.81 -6.13 26.09
CA THR A 40 -25.75 -7.33 25.24
C THR A 40 -26.68 -7.16 24.04
N PHE A 41 -26.14 -7.38 22.86
CA PHE A 41 -26.85 -7.37 21.59
C PHE A 41 -26.80 -8.77 20.98
N THR A 42 -27.95 -9.41 20.82
CA THR A 42 -28.03 -10.73 20.20
C THR A 42 -29.14 -10.74 19.17
N SER A 43 -28.84 -11.26 17.99
CA SER A 43 -29.76 -11.33 16.85
C SER A 43 -29.61 -12.66 16.16
N THR A 44 -30.71 -13.29 15.74
CA THR A 44 -30.67 -14.48 14.88
C THR A 44 -30.32 -14.13 13.43
N GLY A 45 -30.48 -12.86 13.03
CA GLY A 45 -30.06 -12.30 11.75
C GLY A 45 -28.95 -11.27 11.91
N SER A 46 -28.74 -10.44 10.90
CA SER A 46 -27.75 -9.36 10.91
C SER A 46 -28.09 -8.27 11.93
N ILE A 47 -27.08 -7.52 12.36
CA ILE A 47 -27.23 -6.35 13.24
C ILE A 47 -26.75 -5.11 12.48
N TYR A 48 -27.58 -4.07 12.46
CA TYR A 48 -27.31 -2.81 11.77
C TYR A 48 -27.32 -1.64 12.75
N PHE A 49 -26.24 -0.86 12.78
CA PHE A 49 -26.20 0.47 13.37
C PHE A 49 -26.11 1.48 12.23
N ASN A 50 -27.17 2.30 12.07
CA ASN A 50 -27.35 3.13 10.87
C ASN A 50 -26.98 4.63 11.06
N SER A 51 -26.71 5.04 12.30
CA SER A 51 -26.54 6.45 12.69
C SER A 51 -25.44 6.65 13.74
N GLY A 52 -24.49 5.72 13.83
CA GLY A 52 -23.39 5.77 14.79
C GLY A 52 -23.64 4.98 16.08
N TRP A 53 -22.56 4.56 16.71
CA TRP A 53 -22.59 3.78 17.95
C TRP A 53 -21.34 4.05 18.78
N THR A 54 -21.52 4.53 19.99
CA THR A 54 -20.49 4.55 21.02
C THR A 54 -20.75 3.41 22.00
N SER A 55 -19.77 2.51 22.14
CA SER A 55 -19.86 1.28 22.93
C SER A 55 -18.73 1.19 23.94
N SER A 56 -19.04 0.78 25.17
CA SER A 56 -18.04 0.48 26.19
C SER A 56 -18.32 -0.84 26.91
N ASN A 57 -17.48 -1.84 26.66
CA ASN A 57 -17.60 -3.19 27.24
C ASN A 57 -18.90 -3.92 26.87
N ASP A 58 -19.47 -3.65 25.70
CA ASP A 58 -20.66 -4.36 25.24
C ASP A 58 -20.31 -5.74 24.66
N THR A 59 -21.28 -6.64 24.65
CA THR A 59 -21.19 -7.92 23.93
C THR A 59 -22.16 -7.93 22.77
N LEU A 60 -21.70 -8.32 21.58
CA LEU A 60 -22.52 -8.43 20.37
C LEU A 60 -22.38 -9.81 19.73
N THR A 61 -23.49 -10.42 19.35
CA THR A 61 -23.50 -11.71 18.65
C THR A 61 -24.56 -11.72 17.55
N THR A 62 -24.13 -11.97 16.31
CA THR A 62 -25.02 -12.20 15.16
C THR A 62 -25.29 -13.69 14.95
N GLY A 63 -26.40 -14.00 14.27
CA GLY A 63 -26.73 -15.37 13.88
C GLY A 63 -25.75 -15.96 12.86
N SER A 64 -25.85 -17.26 12.61
CA SER A 64 -25.02 -17.95 11.61
C SER A 64 -25.16 -17.29 10.23
N GLY A 65 -24.04 -17.02 9.57
CA GLY A 65 -24.00 -16.34 8.26
C GLY A 65 -24.48 -14.89 8.28
N SER A 66 -24.76 -14.30 9.45
CA SER A 66 -25.27 -12.94 9.59
C SER A 66 -24.19 -11.95 9.98
N ALA A 67 -24.24 -10.73 9.47
CA ALA A 67 -23.15 -9.76 9.59
C ALA A 67 -23.45 -8.62 10.57
N LEU A 68 -22.39 -7.93 10.99
CA LEU A 68 -22.46 -6.64 11.68
C LEU A 68 -22.25 -5.52 10.65
N TYR A 69 -23.21 -4.61 10.58
CA TYR A 69 -23.17 -3.43 9.72
C TYR A 69 -23.07 -2.16 10.56
N LEU A 70 -21.94 -1.47 10.43
CA LEU A 70 -21.67 -0.13 10.93
C LEU A 70 -21.76 0.80 9.73
N GLN A 71 -22.92 1.43 9.51
CA GLN A 71 -23.19 2.07 8.22
C GLN A 71 -24.05 3.32 8.28
N GLY A 72 -23.99 4.17 7.27
CA GLY A 72 -25.00 5.20 7.06
C GLY A 72 -26.33 4.67 6.54
N SER A 73 -27.42 5.33 6.94
CA SER A 73 -28.77 5.05 6.44
C SER A 73 -28.92 5.25 4.93
N SER A 74 -28.21 6.21 4.32
CA SER A 74 -28.01 6.32 2.87
C SER A 74 -26.79 7.17 2.52
N LEU A 75 -26.22 6.98 1.32
CA LEU A 75 -25.09 7.78 0.81
C LEU A 75 -25.49 9.23 0.49
N SER A 76 -26.72 9.45 0.02
CA SER A 76 -27.19 10.77 -0.41
C SER A 76 -27.67 11.67 0.74
N ALA A 77 -27.94 11.12 1.92
CA ALA A 77 -28.51 11.87 3.03
C ALA A 77 -27.48 12.34 4.08
N GLN A 78 -26.21 11.95 3.97
CA GLN A 78 -25.21 12.17 5.01
C GLN A 78 -23.86 12.60 4.40
N PRO A 79 -23.61 13.91 4.21
CA PRO A 79 -22.31 14.39 3.71
C PRO A 79 -21.20 14.29 4.77
N THR A 80 -21.55 14.05 6.03
CA THR A 80 -20.61 13.94 7.15
C THR A 80 -20.37 12.48 7.53
N LYS A 81 -19.13 12.17 7.91
CA LYS A 81 -18.76 10.85 8.44
C LYS A 81 -19.56 10.52 9.70
N ILE A 82 -19.99 9.27 9.81
CA ILE A 82 -20.79 8.76 10.92
C ILE A 82 -19.86 8.03 11.90
N PRO A 83 -19.76 8.48 13.16
CA PRO A 83 -18.81 7.92 14.11
C PRO A 83 -19.30 6.60 14.71
N TYR A 84 -18.42 5.61 14.74
CA TYR A 84 -18.57 4.37 15.51
C TYR A 84 -17.34 4.24 16.41
N ASN A 85 -17.51 4.39 17.72
CA ASN A 85 -16.42 4.34 18.70
C ASN A 85 -16.68 3.17 19.65
N ILE A 86 -15.99 2.06 19.43
CA ILE A 86 -16.26 0.80 20.13
C ILE A 86 -15.04 0.42 20.95
N THR A 87 -15.16 0.41 22.27
CA THR A 87 -14.04 0.14 23.17
C THR A 87 -14.38 -1.01 24.12
N GLY A 88 -13.45 -1.95 24.31
CA GLY A 88 -13.64 -3.04 25.28
C GLY A 88 -14.68 -4.09 24.90
N ALA A 89 -15.19 -4.06 23.66
CA ALA A 89 -16.32 -4.89 23.26
C ALA A 89 -15.91 -6.33 22.96
N ASN A 90 -16.86 -7.26 23.10
CA ASN A 90 -16.75 -8.62 22.58
C ASN A 90 -17.72 -8.82 21.43
N ILE A 91 -17.21 -8.86 20.20
CA ILE A 91 -17.99 -8.90 18.96
C ILE A 91 -17.85 -10.27 18.32
N THR A 92 -18.98 -10.92 18.05
CA THR A 92 -19.06 -12.12 17.22
C THR A 92 -19.97 -11.83 16.02
N ALA A 93 -19.37 -11.78 14.83
CA ALA A 93 -20.02 -11.45 13.57
C ALA A 93 -19.81 -12.56 12.53
N SER A 94 -20.75 -13.51 12.46
CA SER A 94 -20.59 -14.78 11.74
C SER A 94 -20.69 -14.71 10.22
N GLY A 95 -21.14 -13.59 9.65
CA GLY A 95 -21.30 -13.36 8.22
C GLY A 95 -20.52 -12.16 7.68
N GLY A 96 -19.85 -11.41 8.55
CA GLY A 96 -18.89 -10.38 8.18
C GLY A 96 -18.99 -9.12 9.04
N LEU A 97 -18.01 -8.23 8.84
CA LEU A 97 -17.95 -6.90 9.42
C LEU A 97 -17.93 -5.86 8.31
N TYR A 98 -18.91 -4.97 8.31
CA TYR A 98 -19.08 -3.95 7.27
C TYR A 98 -18.97 -2.57 7.91
N SER A 99 -17.96 -1.79 7.51
CA SER A 99 -17.87 -0.35 7.80
C SER A 99 -18.12 0.40 6.48
N GLN A 100 -19.32 0.92 6.28
CA GLN A 100 -19.71 1.42 4.96
C GLN A 100 -20.62 2.65 4.96
N ARG A 101 -20.77 3.30 3.80
CA ARG A 101 -21.66 4.47 3.60
C ARG A 101 -21.31 5.61 4.56
N ASN A 102 -20.14 6.20 4.38
CA ASN A 102 -19.58 7.27 5.20
C ASN A 102 -19.30 6.87 6.67
N ALA A 103 -19.09 5.60 6.96
CA ALA A 103 -18.74 5.16 8.32
C ALA A 103 -17.31 5.59 8.68
N ASN A 104 -17.13 6.08 9.90
CA ASN A 104 -15.82 6.31 10.51
C ASN A 104 -15.73 5.48 11.79
N THR A 105 -15.17 4.28 11.65
CA THR A 105 -15.21 3.27 12.70
C THR A 105 -13.86 3.13 13.37
N LEU A 106 -13.84 3.31 14.69
CA LEU A 106 -12.77 2.93 15.60
C LEU A 106 -13.26 1.78 16.48
N ILE A 107 -12.54 0.65 16.45
CA ILE A 107 -12.71 -0.45 17.39
C ILE A 107 -11.40 -0.59 18.14
N GLU A 108 -11.41 -0.43 19.46
CA GLU A 108 -10.19 -0.51 20.27
C GLU A 108 -10.34 -1.38 21.50
N ASN A 109 -9.21 -1.97 21.95
CA ASN A 109 -9.13 -2.79 23.16
C ASN A 109 -10.23 -3.86 23.23
N SER A 110 -10.60 -4.44 22.08
CA SER A 110 -11.76 -5.30 21.92
C SER A 110 -11.36 -6.72 21.49
N ILE A 111 -12.32 -7.64 21.58
CA ILE A 111 -12.21 -9.00 21.05
C ILE A 111 -13.18 -9.11 19.88
N LEU A 112 -12.68 -9.53 18.71
CA LEU A 112 -13.45 -9.67 17.49
C LEU A 112 -13.33 -11.12 16.98
N ASN A 113 -14.46 -11.80 16.86
CA ASN A 113 -14.60 -13.09 16.21
C ASN A 113 -15.45 -12.87 14.95
N VAL A 114 -14.78 -12.71 13.81
CA VAL A 114 -15.41 -12.40 12.52
C VAL A 114 -15.33 -13.61 11.62
N SER A 115 -16.42 -13.93 10.92
CA SER A 115 -16.42 -14.92 9.84
C SER A 115 -17.07 -14.31 8.61
N GLY A 116 -16.71 -14.76 7.41
CA GLY A 116 -17.23 -14.17 6.18
C GLY A 116 -16.24 -13.20 5.56
N LYS A 117 -16.57 -11.90 5.59
CA LYS A 117 -15.83 -10.83 4.91
C LYS A 117 -15.63 -9.63 5.82
N ILE A 118 -14.54 -8.89 5.63
CA ILE A 118 -14.39 -7.52 6.12
C ILE A 118 -14.53 -6.59 4.91
N CYS A 119 -15.48 -5.66 4.96
CA CYS A 119 -15.74 -4.72 3.87
C CYS A 119 -15.69 -3.28 4.39
N VAL A 120 -14.81 -2.48 3.81
CA VAL A 120 -14.75 -1.02 4.02
C VAL A 120 -14.97 -0.33 2.68
N GLN A 121 -16.13 0.29 2.52
CA GLN A 121 -16.58 0.74 1.20
C GLN A 121 -17.57 1.89 1.29
N GLN A 122 -17.81 2.55 0.15
CA GLN A 122 -18.83 3.57 -0.03
C GLN A 122 -18.62 4.83 0.85
N GLY A 123 -18.38 5.97 0.19
CA GLY A 123 -18.26 7.25 0.87
C GLY A 123 -16.97 7.39 1.69
N GLU A 124 -15.85 6.86 1.16
CA GLU A 124 -14.51 6.93 1.78
C GLU A 124 -14.51 6.43 3.23
N SER A 125 -15.23 5.34 3.52
CA SER A 125 -15.41 4.85 4.88
C SER A 125 -14.08 4.41 5.50
N SER A 126 -13.97 4.42 6.82
CA SER A 126 -12.79 3.94 7.54
C SER A 126 -13.15 2.88 8.58
N LEU A 127 -12.27 1.92 8.75
CA LEU A 127 -12.27 0.95 9.84
C LEU A 127 -10.86 0.89 10.43
N TYR A 128 -10.74 1.34 11.67
CA TYR A 128 -9.50 1.31 12.43
C TYR A 128 -9.67 0.38 13.63
N ILE A 129 -8.95 -0.74 13.62
CA ILE A 129 -8.94 -1.74 14.68
C ILE A 129 -7.63 -1.59 15.44
N LYS A 130 -7.71 -1.18 16.71
CA LYS A 130 -6.54 -0.83 17.53
C LYS A 130 -6.44 -1.69 18.78
N ASN A 131 -5.25 -2.21 19.10
CA ASN A 131 -4.97 -2.97 20.32
C ASN A 131 -6.02 -4.05 20.62
N SER A 132 -6.51 -4.72 19.58
CA SER A 132 -7.63 -5.66 19.68
C SER A 132 -7.18 -7.06 19.30
N THR A 133 -7.85 -8.08 19.84
CA THR A 133 -7.67 -9.47 19.44
C THR A 133 -8.70 -9.81 18.39
N THR A 134 -8.28 -10.04 17.15
CA THR A 134 -9.17 -10.39 16.05
C THR A 134 -8.86 -11.79 15.53
N THR A 135 -9.86 -12.66 15.57
CA THR A 135 -9.88 -13.92 14.83
C THR A 135 -10.82 -13.74 13.64
N PHE A 136 -10.28 -13.82 12.43
CA PHE A 136 -11.04 -13.66 11.20
C PHE A 136 -11.00 -14.96 10.38
N ASN A 137 -12.14 -15.64 10.30
CA ASN A 137 -12.33 -16.78 9.41
C ASN A 137 -12.87 -16.31 8.06
N ALA A 138 -11.96 -16.11 7.11
CA ALA A 138 -12.28 -15.61 5.78
C ALA A 138 -12.95 -16.70 4.94
N THR A 139 -14.22 -16.51 4.61
CA THR A 139 -14.99 -17.42 3.73
C THR A 139 -15.48 -16.73 2.45
N GLY A 140 -15.08 -15.47 2.24
CA GLY A 140 -15.20 -14.79 0.97
C GLY A 140 -14.24 -13.60 0.86
N MET A 141 -14.14 -13.05 -0.35
CA MET A 141 -13.28 -11.91 -0.65
C MET A 141 -13.63 -10.66 0.18
N SER A 142 -12.66 -10.18 0.95
CA SER A 142 -12.74 -8.91 1.69
C SER A 142 -12.39 -7.74 0.77
N GLN A 143 -12.92 -6.54 1.06
CA GLN A 143 -12.85 -5.41 0.12
C GLN A 143 -12.57 -4.08 0.84
N VAL A 144 -11.64 -3.31 0.30
CA VAL A 144 -11.38 -1.92 0.68
C VAL A 144 -11.43 -1.06 -0.60
N VAL A 145 -12.54 -0.36 -0.81
CA VAL A 145 -12.89 0.29 -2.10
C VAL A 145 -13.49 1.68 -1.90
N ASP A 146 -13.74 2.43 -2.98
CA ASP A 146 -14.37 3.76 -2.93
C ASP A 146 -13.61 4.78 -2.06
N GLY A 147 -12.28 4.81 -2.16
CA GLY A 147 -11.44 5.73 -1.37
C GLY A 147 -11.39 5.41 0.13
N SER A 148 -11.77 4.19 0.51
CA SER A 148 -11.91 3.77 1.92
C SER A 148 -10.60 3.28 2.53
N SER A 149 -10.56 3.15 3.86
CA SER A 149 -9.37 2.69 4.59
C SER A 149 -9.65 1.62 5.63
N LEU A 150 -8.82 0.58 5.64
CA LEU A 150 -8.74 -0.42 6.72
C LEU A 150 -7.38 -0.30 7.40
N THR A 151 -7.33 -0.11 8.71
CA THR A 151 -6.08 -0.12 9.48
C THR A 151 -6.21 -1.07 10.65
N ILE A 152 -5.24 -1.96 10.79
CA ILE A 152 -5.06 -2.84 11.94
C ILE A 152 -3.78 -2.38 12.66
N ASP A 153 -3.90 -1.98 13.93
CA ASP A 153 -2.81 -1.36 14.69
C ASP A 153 -2.66 -1.95 16.09
N GLY A 154 -1.62 -2.75 16.29
CA GLY A 154 -1.38 -3.47 17.54
C GLY A 154 -2.40 -4.57 17.84
N GLY A 155 -2.18 -5.26 18.96
CA GLY A 155 -2.98 -6.45 19.32
C GLY A 155 -2.59 -7.68 18.52
N SER A 156 -3.55 -8.54 18.19
CA SER A 156 -3.33 -9.75 17.38
C SER A 156 -4.38 -9.87 16.29
N PHE A 157 -3.97 -10.24 15.09
CA PHE A 157 -4.84 -10.40 13.93
C PHE A 157 -4.53 -11.73 13.25
N THR A 158 -5.39 -12.73 13.49
CA THR A 158 -5.24 -14.07 12.93
C THR A 158 -6.29 -14.26 11.85
N ILE A 159 -5.84 -14.59 10.64
CA ILE A 159 -6.74 -14.96 9.55
C ILE A 159 -6.65 -16.47 9.32
N THR A 160 -7.80 -17.11 9.16
CA THR A 160 -7.90 -18.50 8.70
C THR A 160 -8.76 -18.57 7.43
N GLY A 161 -8.59 -19.64 6.66
CA GLY A 161 -9.21 -19.79 5.35
C GLY A 161 -8.29 -19.32 4.24
N ASP A 162 -8.69 -19.58 3.00
CA ASP A 162 -7.94 -19.21 1.78
C ASP A 162 -8.79 -18.23 0.97
N GLN A 163 -8.62 -16.93 1.23
CA GLN A 163 -9.36 -15.88 0.54
C GLN A 163 -8.52 -14.62 0.28
N GLN A 164 -8.95 -13.90 -0.74
CA GLN A 164 -8.36 -12.64 -1.17
C GLN A 164 -8.85 -11.45 -0.34
N ILE A 165 -7.93 -10.53 -0.01
CA ILE A 165 -8.28 -9.15 0.35
C ILE A 165 -8.05 -8.26 -0.88
N SER A 166 -9.09 -7.59 -1.37
CA SER A 166 -8.99 -6.67 -2.51
C SER A 166 -8.97 -5.21 -2.07
N VAL A 167 -7.96 -4.46 -2.54
CA VAL A 167 -7.81 -3.02 -2.30
C VAL A 167 -7.85 -2.29 -3.64
N LYS A 168 -8.80 -1.36 -3.84
CA LYS A 168 -8.94 -0.64 -5.12
C LYS A 168 -8.27 0.74 -5.11
N GLN A 169 -8.04 1.31 -6.29
CA GLN A 169 -7.49 2.67 -6.44
C GLN A 169 -8.23 3.67 -5.55
N GLY A 170 -7.47 4.58 -4.94
CA GLY A 170 -7.94 5.50 -3.90
C GLY A 170 -8.00 4.92 -2.48
N SER A 171 -8.01 3.61 -2.31
CA SER A 171 -8.16 2.96 -1.00
C SER A 171 -6.83 2.51 -0.39
N THR A 172 -6.83 2.30 0.92
CA THR A 172 -5.63 1.87 1.67
C THR A 172 -5.95 0.75 2.66
N ILE A 173 -5.11 -0.29 2.69
CA ILE A 173 -5.00 -1.20 3.83
C ILE A 173 -3.66 -0.97 4.54
N ALA A 174 -3.67 -0.93 5.88
CA ALA A 174 -2.47 -0.72 6.67
C ALA A 174 -2.39 -1.71 7.86
N PHE A 175 -1.21 -2.26 8.06
CA PHE A 175 -0.85 -3.10 9.21
C PHE A 175 0.24 -2.39 10.01
N LYS A 176 -0.05 -2.08 11.28
CA LYS A 176 0.82 -1.26 12.12
C LYS A 176 1.11 -1.90 13.46
N ASN A 177 2.35 -1.80 13.95
CA ASN A 177 2.72 -2.23 15.30
C ASN A 177 2.27 -3.67 15.63
N ILE A 178 2.27 -4.57 14.64
CA ILE A 178 1.63 -5.88 14.72
C ILE A 178 2.49 -6.96 14.06
N THR A 179 2.31 -8.20 14.51
CA THR A 179 2.73 -9.39 13.76
C THR A 179 1.52 -9.96 13.02
N VAL A 180 1.63 -10.05 11.70
CA VAL A 180 0.59 -10.54 10.80
C VAL A 180 1.11 -11.77 10.07
N ASP A 181 0.32 -12.84 10.11
CA ASP A 181 0.57 -14.06 9.36
C ASP A 181 -0.61 -14.31 8.42
N LEU A 182 -0.35 -14.12 7.12
CA LEU A 182 -1.21 -14.43 5.99
C LEU A 182 -0.58 -15.51 5.10
N ALA A 183 0.24 -16.41 5.64
CA ALA A 183 0.97 -17.40 4.83
C ALA A 183 0.07 -18.27 3.93
N GLU A 184 -1.23 -18.42 4.25
CA GLU A 184 -2.24 -19.10 3.42
C GLU A 184 -3.16 -18.14 2.65
N ASN A 185 -2.99 -16.82 2.78
CA ASN A 185 -3.86 -15.79 2.21
C ASN A 185 -3.08 -14.82 1.33
N TYR A 186 -3.81 -14.04 0.53
CA TYR A 186 -3.21 -13.07 -0.37
C TYR A 186 -3.96 -11.74 -0.42
N ILE A 187 -3.21 -10.69 -0.70
CA ILE A 187 -3.73 -9.32 -0.86
C ILE A 187 -3.52 -8.91 -2.31
N ALA A 188 -4.55 -8.35 -2.95
CA ALA A 188 -4.42 -7.82 -4.29
C ALA A 188 -4.91 -6.38 -4.37
N THR A 189 -4.16 -5.58 -5.10
CA THR A 189 -4.61 -4.25 -5.49
C THR A 189 -5.48 -4.33 -6.74
N GLY A 190 -6.11 -3.21 -7.13
CA GLY A 190 -6.74 -3.14 -8.44
C GLY A 190 -7.19 -1.75 -8.84
N THR A 191 -7.50 -1.62 -10.12
CA THR A 191 -7.89 -0.35 -10.74
C THR A 191 -9.36 0.01 -10.49
N ASP A 192 -9.62 1.30 -10.34
CA ASP A 192 -10.94 1.93 -10.31
C ASP A 192 -10.86 3.31 -11.02
N SER A 193 -11.58 3.43 -12.13
CA SER A 193 -11.58 4.64 -12.95
C SER A 193 -12.16 5.87 -12.25
N SER A 194 -12.86 5.71 -11.13
CA SER A 194 -13.35 6.82 -10.31
C SER A 194 -12.23 7.49 -9.51
N TYR A 195 -11.10 6.80 -9.31
CA TYR A 195 -9.97 7.22 -8.47
C TYR A 195 -8.64 7.27 -9.22
N LYS A 196 -8.66 7.70 -10.50
CA LYS A 196 -7.45 7.71 -11.36
C LYS A 196 -6.26 8.48 -10.80
N ASN A 197 -6.48 9.46 -9.92
CA ASN A 197 -5.42 10.29 -9.35
C ASN A 197 -4.95 9.80 -7.97
N ALA A 198 -5.27 8.55 -7.60
CA ALA A 198 -4.89 7.97 -6.32
C ALA A 198 -4.60 6.47 -6.41
N SER A 199 -3.45 6.06 -5.89
CA SER A 199 -3.04 4.66 -5.82
C SER A 199 -3.95 3.81 -4.93
N ALA A 200 -4.04 2.52 -5.24
CA ALA A 200 -4.39 1.50 -4.24
C ALA A 200 -3.15 1.26 -3.37
N LYS A 201 -3.27 1.31 -2.04
CA LYS A 201 -2.10 1.22 -1.15
C LYS A 201 -2.19 0.06 -0.16
N ILE A 202 -1.07 -0.66 -0.03
CA ILE A 202 -0.81 -1.62 1.04
C ILE A 202 0.35 -1.05 1.86
N VAL A 203 0.14 -0.85 3.16
CA VAL A 203 1.13 -0.23 4.05
C VAL A 203 1.48 -1.20 5.18
N VAL A 204 2.77 -1.48 5.35
CA VAL A 204 3.33 -2.25 6.47
C VAL A 204 4.25 -1.31 7.25
N ASP A 205 3.91 -1.02 8.50
CA ASP A 205 4.47 0.09 9.27
C ASP A 205 4.80 -0.35 10.70
N ASN A 206 6.09 -0.43 11.03
CA ASN A 206 6.58 -1.05 12.27
C ASN A 206 5.94 -2.43 12.55
N ALA A 207 5.95 -3.31 11.55
CA ALA A 207 5.25 -4.59 11.61
C ALA A 207 6.09 -5.76 11.08
N GLN A 208 5.78 -6.96 11.55
CA GLN A 208 6.28 -8.23 11.01
C GLN A 208 5.15 -8.85 10.19
N PHE A 209 5.33 -9.00 8.88
CA PHE A 209 4.26 -9.35 7.98
C PHE A 209 4.70 -10.49 7.06
N THR A 210 3.94 -11.59 7.10
CA THR A 210 4.09 -12.70 6.15
C THR A 210 2.81 -12.85 5.35
N ALA A 211 2.92 -13.07 4.04
CA ALA A 211 1.79 -13.43 3.19
C ALA A 211 2.19 -14.50 2.17
N HIS A 212 1.21 -15.25 1.65
CA HIS A 212 1.48 -16.18 0.55
C HIS A 212 1.95 -15.41 -0.68
N HIS A 213 1.14 -14.46 -1.15
CA HIS A 213 1.52 -13.53 -2.20
C HIS A 213 0.81 -12.18 -2.07
N ILE A 214 1.43 -11.15 -2.63
CA ILE A 214 0.81 -9.85 -2.90
C ILE A 214 0.74 -9.65 -4.41
N GLU A 215 -0.44 -9.30 -4.88
CA GLU A 215 -0.66 -8.95 -6.28
C GLU A 215 -0.76 -7.42 -6.42
N LEU A 216 0.24 -6.83 -7.08
CA LEU A 216 0.17 -5.44 -7.53
C LEU A 216 -0.41 -5.42 -8.95
N TYR A 217 -1.67 -4.97 -9.06
CA TYR A 217 -2.40 -4.83 -10.31
C TYR A 217 -2.83 -3.39 -10.57
N GLY A 218 -2.23 -2.79 -11.60
CA GLY A 218 -2.53 -1.47 -12.15
C GLY A 218 -1.87 -1.28 -13.52
N TYR A 219 -2.39 -0.38 -14.36
CA TYR A 219 -1.79 -0.11 -15.67
C TYR A 219 -1.92 1.38 -15.99
N THR A 220 -0.99 1.93 -16.75
CA THR A 220 -0.78 3.38 -16.86
C THR A 220 -2.03 4.15 -17.31
N SER A 221 -2.83 3.57 -18.23
CA SER A 221 -4.08 4.20 -18.70
C SER A 221 -5.22 4.20 -17.66
N ALA A 222 -5.11 3.40 -16.59
CA ALA A 222 -6.03 3.42 -15.46
C ALA A 222 -5.78 4.58 -14.49
N GLY A 223 -4.61 5.21 -14.53
CA GLY A 223 -4.20 6.27 -13.60
C GLY A 223 -3.05 5.85 -12.69
N GLU A 224 -3.00 6.42 -11.49
CA GLU A 224 -1.97 6.17 -10.47
C GLU A 224 -1.83 4.67 -10.16
N LEU A 225 -0.59 4.20 -10.18
CA LEU A 225 -0.28 2.79 -10.00
C LEU A 225 -0.34 2.39 -8.51
N PRO A 226 -0.58 1.09 -8.22
CA PRO A 226 -0.58 0.58 -6.85
C PRO A 226 0.74 0.79 -6.13
N ILE A 227 0.69 0.87 -4.80
CA ILE A 227 1.88 1.01 -3.96
C ILE A 227 1.86 -0.03 -2.85
N LEU A 228 2.97 -0.76 -2.71
CA LEU A 228 3.34 -1.49 -1.50
C LEU A 228 4.39 -0.64 -0.76
N GLU A 229 4.05 -0.15 0.43
CA GLU A 229 4.92 0.68 1.26
C GLU A 229 5.32 -0.08 2.53
N ILE A 230 6.62 -0.30 2.72
CA ILE A 230 7.22 -1.05 3.84
C ILE A 230 8.15 -0.10 4.59
N LYS A 231 7.82 0.23 5.83
CA LYS A 231 8.51 1.31 6.55
C LYS A 231 8.62 1.11 8.06
N ASN A 232 9.37 2.00 8.68
CA ASN A 232 9.59 2.11 10.13
C ASN A 232 10.09 0.80 10.76
N GLY A 233 11.14 0.20 10.20
CA GLY A 233 11.72 -1.05 10.70
C GLY A 233 10.85 -2.28 10.49
N SER A 234 9.97 -2.27 9.48
CA SER A 234 9.12 -3.42 9.16
C SER A 234 9.91 -4.55 8.52
N THR A 235 9.40 -5.78 8.64
CA THR A 235 9.89 -6.92 7.87
C THR A 235 8.72 -7.56 7.15
N VAL A 236 8.83 -7.71 5.83
CA VAL A 236 7.82 -8.32 4.97
C VAL A 236 8.43 -9.53 4.27
N THR A 237 7.73 -10.67 4.30
CA THR A 237 8.09 -11.87 3.54
C THR A 237 6.89 -12.35 2.74
N THR A 238 6.99 -12.37 1.40
CA THR A 238 5.89 -12.75 0.50
C THR A 238 6.41 -12.95 -0.92
N ALA A 239 5.70 -13.73 -1.75
CA ALA A 239 5.86 -13.64 -3.20
C ALA A 239 5.16 -12.39 -3.75
N ILE A 240 5.63 -11.84 -4.87
CA ILE A 240 4.93 -10.78 -5.61
C ILE A 240 4.53 -11.32 -6.99
N GLY A 241 3.25 -11.23 -7.33
CA GLY A 241 2.79 -11.64 -8.64
C GLY A 241 1.31 -11.98 -8.67
N THR A 242 0.88 -12.44 -9.84
CA THR A 242 -0.50 -12.85 -10.09
C THR A 242 -0.64 -14.36 -9.96
N PHE A 243 -1.68 -14.77 -9.24
CA PHE A 243 -2.12 -16.16 -9.19
C PHE A 243 -3.11 -16.47 -10.32
N MET A 244 -2.78 -17.41 -11.21
CA MET A 244 -3.70 -17.92 -12.24
C MET A 244 -3.84 -19.45 -12.14
N GLY A 245 -4.42 -19.92 -11.03
CA GLY A 245 -4.67 -21.35 -10.81
C GLY A 245 -3.44 -22.09 -10.25
N PRO A 246 -3.25 -23.40 -10.50
CA PRO A 246 -2.16 -24.19 -9.89
C PRO A 246 -0.75 -23.78 -10.35
N VAL A 247 -0.66 -22.80 -11.25
CA VAL A 247 0.57 -22.16 -11.68
C VAL A 247 0.44 -20.71 -11.23
N LEU A 248 1.42 -20.22 -10.44
CA LEU A 248 1.70 -18.78 -10.32
C LEU A 248 2.04 -18.25 -11.74
N TRP A 249 2.64 -17.09 -11.96
CA TRP A 249 3.05 -16.62 -13.31
C TRP A 249 1.98 -15.87 -14.10
N LYS A 250 1.59 -14.72 -13.56
CA LYS A 250 1.95 -13.48 -14.27
C LYS A 250 2.76 -12.61 -13.32
N GLY A 251 3.82 -11.97 -13.83
CA GLY A 251 4.66 -11.06 -13.05
C GLY A 251 3.90 -9.91 -12.40
N VAL A 252 4.63 -8.96 -11.83
CA VAL A 252 4.12 -7.69 -11.29
C VAL A 252 3.34 -6.98 -12.39
N ARG A 253 2.03 -6.80 -12.19
CA ARG A 253 1.13 -6.15 -13.16
C ARG A 253 0.98 -4.68 -12.83
N GLY A 254 2.09 -3.99 -12.67
CA GLY A 254 2.17 -2.54 -12.45
C GLY A 254 2.01 -2.11 -10.99
N GLY A 255 2.91 -1.24 -10.54
CA GLY A 255 2.95 -0.73 -9.17
C GLY A 255 4.37 -0.42 -8.68
N THR A 256 4.47 0.24 -7.54
CA THR A 256 5.75 0.57 -6.91
C THR A 256 5.88 -0.14 -5.57
N ILE A 257 7.00 -0.82 -5.35
CA ILE A 257 7.40 -1.33 -4.03
C ILE A 257 8.37 -0.32 -3.43
N ILE A 258 8.05 0.20 -2.24
CA ILE A 258 8.86 1.18 -1.52
C ILE A 258 9.27 0.56 -0.19
N VAL A 259 10.57 0.48 0.05
CA VAL A 259 11.15 -0.02 1.31
C VAL A 259 12.01 1.09 1.92
N SER A 260 11.61 1.58 3.09
CA SER A 260 12.23 2.72 3.76
C SER A 260 12.41 2.53 5.27
N ASP A 261 13.16 3.45 5.88
CA ASP A 261 13.34 3.57 7.33
C ASP A 261 13.84 2.27 7.96
N SER A 262 14.95 1.74 7.44
CA SER A 262 15.61 0.52 7.91
C SER A 262 14.71 -0.72 7.90
N SER A 263 13.81 -0.82 6.91
CA SER A 263 12.92 -1.97 6.76
C SER A 263 13.53 -3.05 5.86
N VAL A 264 12.96 -4.26 5.91
CA VAL A 264 13.41 -5.41 5.13
C VAL A 264 12.24 -5.99 4.34
N PHE A 265 12.46 -6.20 3.05
CA PHE A 265 11.56 -6.94 2.18
C PHE A 265 12.24 -8.19 1.64
N ASN A 266 11.65 -9.35 1.91
CA ASN A 266 12.07 -10.64 1.38
C ASN A 266 11.03 -11.12 0.37
N SER A 267 11.35 -11.00 -0.92
CA SER A 267 10.56 -11.62 -1.98
C SER A 267 10.91 -13.10 -2.07
N THR A 268 9.93 -13.99 -1.94
CA THR A 268 10.13 -15.44 -2.08
C THR A 268 9.95 -15.94 -3.51
N SER A 269 10.11 -15.03 -4.47
CA SER A 269 9.97 -15.28 -5.92
C SER A 269 10.63 -14.15 -6.71
N ASP A 270 10.85 -14.39 -7.99
CA ASP A 270 11.20 -13.37 -8.98
C ASP A 270 10.29 -12.14 -8.92
N LEU A 271 10.86 -11.00 -9.30
CA LEU A 271 10.16 -9.75 -9.56
C LEU A 271 10.23 -9.45 -11.07
N TYR A 272 9.38 -10.11 -11.85
CA TYR A 272 9.25 -9.85 -13.29
C TYR A 272 8.09 -8.91 -13.59
N GLN A 273 8.28 -7.89 -14.44
CA GLN A 273 7.21 -7.06 -14.95
C GLN A 273 6.39 -7.82 -15.98
N ALA A 274 5.08 -7.91 -15.78
CA ALA A 274 4.21 -8.58 -16.74
C ALA A 274 4.29 -7.93 -18.13
N SER A 275 4.25 -8.78 -19.18
CA SER A 275 4.27 -8.31 -20.57
C SER A 275 3.12 -7.37 -20.88
N GLU A 276 3.42 -6.31 -21.61
CA GLU A 276 2.44 -5.33 -22.05
C GLU A 276 1.49 -5.91 -23.12
N SER A 277 0.33 -5.28 -23.27
CA SER A 277 -0.59 -5.51 -24.38
C SER A 277 -1.05 -4.17 -24.96
N ASP A 278 -1.64 -4.18 -26.16
CA ASP A 278 -2.18 -2.96 -26.81
C ASP A 278 -3.15 -2.15 -25.94
N LYS A 279 -3.71 -2.77 -24.88
CA LYS A 279 -4.69 -2.15 -23.97
C LYS A 279 -4.14 -1.83 -22.59
N GLN A 280 -3.04 -2.46 -22.19
CA GLN A 280 -2.50 -2.39 -20.83
C GLN A 280 -0.98 -2.32 -20.89
N VAL A 281 -0.46 -1.16 -20.53
CA VAL A 281 0.97 -0.92 -20.29
C VAL A 281 1.19 -1.05 -18.78
N TYR A 282 2.08 -1.96 -18.40
CA TYR A 282 2.45 -2.18 -17.01
C TYR A 282 3.80 -1.51 -16.74
N THR A 283 3.91 -0.85 -15.59
CA THR A 283 5.14 -0.20 -15.14
C THR A 283 5.35 -0.58 -13.69
N SER A 284 6.44 -1.27 -13.41
CA SER A 284 6.74 -1.80 -12.07
C SER A 284 8.09 -1.30 -11.61
N ASP A 285 8.12 -0.73 -10.40
CA ASP A 285 9.30 -0.07 -9.87
C ASP A 285 9.61 -0.55 -8.44
N VAL A 286 10.90 -0.61 -8.09
CA VAL A 286 11.36 -0.87 -6.72
C VAL A 286 12.19 0.31 -6.24
N ILE A 287 11.88 0.82 -5.04
CA ILE A 287 12.60 1.90 -4.38
C ILE A 287 13.06 1.41 -3.02
N VAL A 288 14.37 1.41 -2.80
CA VAL A 288 15.04 0.99 -1.56
C VAL A 288 15.82 2.17 -1.01
N LYS A 289 15.51 2.59 0.22
CA LYS A 289 16.14 3.76 0.82
C LYS A 289 16.26 3.69 2.33
N ASP A 290 17.03 4.62 2.89
CA ASP A 290 17.13 4.90 4.32
C ASP A 290 17.60 3.67 5.12
N GLY A 291 18.68 3.02 4.66
CA GLY A 291 19.27 1.82 5.27
C GLY A 291 18.45 0.53 5.06
N SER A 292 17.44 0.56 4.20
CA SER A 292 16.54 -0.57 3.99
C SER A 292 17.14 -1.64 3.08
N LYS A 293 16.59 -2.86 3.18
CA LYS A 293 17.08 -4.02 2.43
C LYS A 293 15.98 -4.70 1.65
N VAL A 294 16.28 -5.07 0.41
CA VAL A 294 15.46 -5.94 -0.42
C VAL A 294 16.27 -7.18 -0.76
N PHE A 295 15.70 -8.36 -0.48
CA PHE A 295 16.22 -9.65 -0.88
C PHE A 295 15.20 -10.28 -1.82
N VAL A 296 15.64 -10.70 -3.01
CA VAL A 296 14.81 -11.40 -3.99
C VAL A 296 15.38 -12.79 -4.18
N ASP A 297 14.59 -13.80 -3.83
CA ASP A 297 14.87 -15.19 -4.16
C ASP A 297 14.57 -15.42 -5.65
N GLY A 298 15.51 -14.99 -6.50
CA GLY A 298 15.44 -15.06 -7.95
C GLY A 298 15.75 -13.74 -8.67
N ASP A 299 15.17 -13.58 -9.86
CA ASP A 299 15.50 -12.50 -10.77
C ASP A 299 14.67 -11.22 -10.55
N VAL A 300 15.27 -10.07 -10.85
CA VAL A 300 14.58 -8.77 -10.95
C VAL A 300 14.58 -8.32 -12.40
N ASP A 301 13.41 -8.27 -13.02
CA ASP A 301 13.20 -7.75 -14.38
C ASP A 301 12.05 -6.73 -14.37
N LEU A 302 12.38 -5.44 -14.22
CA LEU A 302 11.42 -4.38 -13.90
C LEU A 302 11.61 -3.12 -14.77
N ASN A 303 10.68 -2.17 -14.68
CA ASN A 303 10.86 -0.89 -15.33
C ASN A 303 11.99 -0.08 -14.68
N SER A 304 11.98 0.05 -13.36
CA SER A 304 13.08 0.72 -12.66
C SER A 304 13.39 0.15 -11.28
N VAL A 305 14.64 0.34 -10.88
CA VAL A 305 15.14 0.10 -9.52
C VAL A 305 15.87 1.35 -9.06
N SER A 306 15.58 1.81 -7.85
CA SER A 306 16.30 2.89 -7.19
C SER A 306 16.79 2.42 -5.82
N VAL A 307 18.10 2.47 -5.59
CA VAL A 307 18.73 2.12 -4.32
C VAL A 307 19.52 3.33 -3.83
N THR A 308 19.04 3.99 -2.78
CA THR A 308 19.59 5.24 -2.28
C THR A 308 19.76 5.23 -0.76
N SER A 309 20.41 6.25 -0.19
CA SER A 309 20.48 6.48 1.26
C SER A 309 20.84 5.21 2.06
N ASP A 310 21.97 4.58 1.75
CA ASP A 310 22.45 3.33 2.36
C ASP A 310 21.55 2.09 2.15
N GLY A 311 20.66 2.12 1.16
CA GLY A 311 19.82 0.98 0.79
C GLY A 311 20.61 -0.17 0.17
N SER A 312 20.07 -1.40 0.23
CA SER A 312 20.67 -2.57 -0.42
C SER A 312 19.65 -3.44 -1.14
N LEU A 313 20.00 -3.92 -2.34
CA LEU A 313 19.29 -4.95 -3.09
C LEU A 313 20.17 -6.19 -3.28
N GLU A 314 19.62 -7.37 -3.03
CA GLU A 314 20.23 -8.67 -3.33
C GLU A 314 19.28 -9.49 -4.21
N ALA A 315 19.79 -10.05 -5.31
CA ALA A 315 19.02 -10.85 -6.28
C ALA A 315 19.95 -11.79 -7.08
N ASP A 316 19.40 -12.72 -7.86
CA ASP A 316 20.19 -13.56 -8.77
C ASP A 316 20.67 -12.74 -9.98
N ASN A 317 19.72 -12.12 -10.70
CA ASN A 317 19.99 -11.19 -11.80
C ASN A 317 19.18 -9.90 -11.65
N VAL A 318 19.65 -8.81 -12.24
CA VAL A 318 18.94 -7.53 -12.30
C VAL A 318 18.94 -6.99 -13.73
N SER A 319 17.77 -6.89 -14.34
CA SER A 319 17.53 -6.28 -15.65
C SER A 319 16.48 -5.18 -15.52
N VAL A 320 16.85 -3.93 -15.78
CA VAL A 320 15.91 -2.80 -15.63
C VAL A 320 16.06 -1.77 -16.74
N LYS A 321 15.01 -1.01 -17.05
CA LYS A 321 15.17 0.11 -17.99
C LYS A 321 15.91 1.29 -17.38
N SER A 322 15.62 1.58 -16.10
CA SER A 322 16.28 2.65 -15.36
C SER A 322 16.80 2.15 -14.03
N LEU A 323 18.09 2.37 -13.80
CA LEU A 323 18.76 2.09 -12.55
C LEU A 323 19.20 3.42 -11.91
N VAL A 324 18.86 3.62 -10.64
CA VAL A 324 19.36 4.74 -9.84
C VAL A 324 20.10 4.19 -8.63
N VAL A 325 21.35 4.59 -8.43
CA VAL A 325 22.15 4.17 -7.28
C VAL A 325 22.79 5.38 -6.62
N ALA A 326 22.68 5.50 -5.29
CA ALA A 326 23.41 6.53 -4.56
C ALA A 326 24.70 5.99 -3.93
N GLU A 327 25.65 6.90 -3.70
CA GLU A 327 26.79 6.67 -2.81
C GLU A 327 26.33 6.03 -1.49
N GLY A 328 27.10 5.04 -1.01
CA GLY A 328 26.79 4.24 0.19
C GLY A 328 25.75 3.14 0.00
N SER A 329 25.03 3.10 -1.13
CA SER A 329 24.03 2.05 -1.43
C SER A 329 24.69 0.80 -2.03
N SER A 330 23.98 -0.32 -2.13
CA SER A 330 24.55 -1.56 -2.70
C SER A 330 23.57 -2.39 -3.52
N ILE A 331 24.12 -3.06 -4.54
CA ILE A 331 23.45 -4.11 -5.32
C ILE A 331 24.39 -5.31 -5.28
N THR A 332 23.90 -6.42 -4.76
CA THR A 332 24.64 -7.69 -4.69
C THR A 332 23.94 -8.71 -5.57
N LEU A 333 24.71 -9.42 -6.39
CA LEU A 333 24.19 -10.51 -7.20
C LEU A 333 24.73 -11.86 -6.71
N ALA A 334 24.04 -12.94 -7.08
CA ALA A 334 24.59 -14.29 -6.99
C ALA A 334 25.92 -14.42 -7.77
N GLU A 335 26.70 -15.47 -7.51
CA GLU A 335 28.07 -15.64 -8.04
C GLU A 335 28.18 -15.54 -9.57
N GLU A 336 27.15 -15.98 -10.30
CA GLU A 336 27.06 -15.92 -11.78
C GLU A 336 26.01 -14.90 -12.26
N GLY A 337 25.55 -14.03 -11.38
CA GLY A 337 24.49 -13.05 -11.66
C GLY A 337 24.93 -11.96 -12.63
N THR A 338 23.95 -11.44 -13.36
CA THR A 338 24.15 -10.36 -14.34
C THR A 338 23.37 -9.10 -13.98
N LEU A 339 23.97 -7.94 -14.27
CA LEU A 339 23.34 -6.63 -14.16
C LEU A 339 23.24 -6.01 -15.56
N SER A 340 22.05 -5.60 -15.97
CA SER A 340 21.83 -4.88 -17.22
C SER A 340 20.84 -3.74 -17.05
N PHE A 341 21.13 -2.61 -17.69
CA PHE A 341 20.23 -1.46 -17.71
C PHE A 341 20.27 -0.68 -19.03
N GLU A 342 19.20 0.04 -19.35
CA GLU A 342 19.20 0.99 -20.48
C GLU A 342 19.69 2.39 -20.05
N ASN A 343 19.39 2.82 -18.82
CA ASN A 343 19.77 4.12 -18.29
C ASN A 343 20.28 3.99 -16.86
N LEU A 344 21.44 4.58 -16.58
CA LEU A 344 22.03 4.64 -15.23
C LEU A 344 22.11 6.09 -14.73
N GLU A 345 21.56 6.32 -13.54
CA GLU A 345 21.77 7.53 -12.75
C GLU A 345 22.54 7.19 -11.47
N ILE A 346 23.63 7.90 -11.24
CA ILE A 346 24.46 7.78 -10.03
C ILE A 346 24.29 9.06 -9.20
N ILE A 347 23.85 8.90 -7.97
CA ILE A 347 23.74 9.99 -7.00
C ILE A 347 25.03 10.06 -6.18
N VAL A 348 25.68 11.21 -6.18
CA VAL A 348 26.95 11.46 -5.48
C VAL A 348 26.80 12.63 -4.53
N ASP A 349 27.52 12.62 -3.41
CA ASP A 349 27.49 13.76 -2.48
C ASP A 349 28.38 14.93 -2.95
N ASP A 350 29.30 14.65 -3.87
CA ASP A 350 30.26 15.62 -4.39
C ASP A 350 29.61 16.75 -5.20
N MET A 351 30.22 17.94 -5.12
CA MET A 351 29.85 19.06 -6.00
C MET A 351 30.31 18.78 -7.43
N LEU A 352 29.35 18.67 -8.34
CA LEU A 352 29.60 18.44 -9.76
C LEU A 352 29.79 19.76 -10.52
N ALA A 353 30.79 19.76 -11.42
CA ALA A 353 31.02 20.84 -12.37
C ALA A 353 31.36 20.27 -13.74
N GLU A 354 30.90 20.93 -14.82
CA GLU A 354 31.26 20.53 -16.18
C GLU A 354 32.79 20.51 -16.37
N GLY A 355 33.30 19.43 -16.95
CA GLY A 355 34.72 19.16 -17.15
C GLY A 355 35.44 18.55 -15.94
N SER A 356 34.75 18.28 -14.83
CA SER A 356 35.33 17.54 -13.70
C SER A 356 35.40 16.03 -13.99
N GLU A 357 36.25 15.33 -13.26
CA GLU A 357 36.38 13.87 -13.30
C GLU A 357 35.98 13.30 -11.94
N ILE A 358 35.16 12.25 -11.95
CA ILE A 358 34.70 11.55 -10.76
C ILE A 358 35.14 10.08 -10.87
N ASP A 359 35.92 9.61 -9.90
CA ASP A 359 36.29 8.21 -9.81
C ASP A 359 35.11 7.40 -9.24
N LEU A 360 34.39 6.69 -10.11
CA LEU A 360 33.24 5.91 -9.69
C LEU A 360 33.65 4.70 -8.82
N ASN A 361 34.91 4.26 -8.87
CA ASN A 361 35.40 3.23 -7.96
C ASN A 361 35.42 3.71 -6.51
N SER A 362 35.62 5.02 -6.28
CA SER A 362 35.56 5.62 -4.95
C SER A 362 34.11 5.81 -4.50
N VAL A 363 33.27 6.35 -5.38
CA VAL A 363 31.85 6.65 -5.12
C VAL A 363 31.03 5.38 -4.88
N LEU A 364 31.28 4.35 -5.69
CA LEU A 364 30.60 3.05 -5.62
C LEU A 364 31.46 2.02 -4.86
N SER A 365 32.26 2.47 -3.90
CA SER A 365 33.04 1.55 -3.07
C SER A 365 32.11 0.79 -2.09
N GLY A 366 32.37 -0.51 -1.89
CA GLY A 366 31.56 -1.37 -1.01
C GLY A 366 30.34 -1.98 -1.71
N GLY A 367 30.44 -3.27 -2.08
CA GLY A 367 29.34 -4.05 -2.66
C GLY A 367 28.96 -3.72 -4.11
N LEU A 368 29.19 -2.49 -4.59
CA LEU A 368 28.77 -2.03 -5.92
C LEU A 368 29.77 -2.29 -7.06
N GLY A 369 30.81 -3.12 -6.84
CA GLY A 369 31.73 -3.52 -7.92
C GLY A 369 31.01 -4.13 -9.13
N VAL A 370 29.82 -4.70 -8.92
CA VAL A 370 28.97 -5.22 -9.98
C VAL A 370 28.45 -4.15 -10.93
N VAL A 371 28.07 -2.96 -10.42
CA VAL A 371 27.60 -1.83 -11.25
C VAL A 371 28.73 -1.34 -12.15
N LEU A 372 29.92 -1.15 -11.58
CA LEU A 372 31.09 -0.74 -12.35
C LEU A 372 31.48 -1.77 -13.41
N SER A 373 31.42 -3.06 -13.08
CA SER A 373 31.73 -4.13 -14.04
C SER A 373 30.75 -4.25 -15.20
N SER A 374 29.54 -3.68 -15.05
CA SER A 374 28.53 -3.66 -16.11
C SER A 374 28.66 -2.48 -17.07
N LEU A 375 29.55 -1.52 -16.77
CA LEU A 375 29.82 -0.36 -17.62
C LEU A 375 30.94 -0.67 -18.63
N GLU A 376 30.75 -0.24 -19.86
CA GLU A 376 31.75 -0.23 -20.91
C GLU A 376 32.37 1.17 -21.09
N ALA A 377 33.51 1.22 -21.75
CA ALA A 377 34.12 2.50 -22.11
C ALA A 377 33.20 3.28 -23.06
N ASP A 378 33.11 4.59 -22.82
CA ASP A 378 32.23 5.54 -23.51
C ASP A 378 30.74 5.41 -23.15
N ASP A 379 30.38 4.64 -22.12
CA ASP A 379 29.00 4.58 -21.62
C ASP A 379 28.52 5.93 -21.08
N ALA A 380 27.30 6.30 -21.46
CA ALA A 380 26.64 7.51 -21.01
C ALA A 380 25.88 7.27 -19.71
N VAL A 381 26.21 8.05 -18.69
CA VAL A 381 25.55 8.00 -17.37
C VAL A 381 25.05 9.39 -16.97
N VAL A 382 24.12 9.44 -16.02
CA VAL A 382 23.70 10.69 -15.39
C VAL A 382 24.30 10.77 -13.99
N LEU A 383 25.06 11.82 -13.72
CA LEU A 383 25.52 12.13 -12.37
C LEU A 383 24.59 13.15 -11.73
N ASN A 384 24.15 12.90 -10.51
CA ASN A 384 23.22 13.74 -9.76
C ASN A 384 23.80 14.05 -8.38
N ASN A 385 23.92 15.33 -8.02
CA ASN A 385 24.38 15.74 -6.68
C ASN A 385 23.24 16.20 -5.75
N GLY A 386 22.02 15.77 -6.02
CA GLY A 386 20.79 16.18 -5.34
C GLY A 386 20.27 17.55 -5.76
N VAL A 387 21.08 18.38 -6.44
CA VAL A 387 20.70 19.74 -6.87
C VAL A 387 20.67 19.85 -8.39
N SER A 388 21.61 19.22 -9.09
CA SER A 388 21.73 19.29 -10.54
C SER A 388 22.13 17.93 -11.11
N LYS A 389 21.71 17.69 -12.35
CA LYS A 389 22.05 16.48 -13.11
C LYS A 389 23.00 16.85 -14.23
N PHE A 390 23.97 15.99 -14.50
CA PHE A 390 24.96 16.16 -15.57
C PHE A 390 25.04 14.88 -16.39
N ASN A 391 25.13 15.02 -17.71
CA ASN A 391 25.54 13.88 -18.54
C ASN A 391 27.01 13.62 -18.27
N ALA A 392 27.42 12.36 -18.16
CA ALA A 392 28.82 11.99 -18.05
C ALA A 392 29.12 10.80 -18.95
N VAL A 393 30.40 10.65 -19.30
CA VAL A 393 30.91 9.53 -20.09
C VAL A 393 31.95 8.81 -19.26
N VAL A 394 31.82 7.49 -19.14
CA VAL A 394 32.70 6.65 -18.32
C VAL A 394 33.87 6.14 -19.16
N ASP A 395 35.09 6.29 -18.66
CA ASP A 395 36.29 5.77 -19.31
C ASP A 395 36.55 4.29 -18.95
N SER A 396 37.57 3.69 -19.57
CA SER A 396 37.93 2.29 -19.33
C SER A 396 38.44 1.99 -17.90
N ASN A 397 38.67 3.01 -17.08
CA ASN A 397 39.13 2.87 -15.69
C ASN A 397 37.99 3.10 -14.69
N GLY A 398 36.76 3.36 -15.15
CA GLY A 398 35.63 3.69 -14.29
C GLY A 398 35.62 5.15 -13.80
N VAL A 399 36.34 6.04 -14.49
CA VAL A 399 36.29 7.49 -14.22
C VAL A 399 35.23 8.12 -15.12
N ALA A 400 34.28 8.82 -14.51
CA ALA A 400 33.25 9.56 -15.21
C ALA A 400 33.71 11.00 -15.49
N LEU A 401 33.79 11.38 -16.77
CA LEU A 401 34.01 12.76 -17.19
C LEU A 401 32.68 13.50 -17.23
N VAL A 402 32.52 14.51 -16.37
CA VAL A 402 31.31 15.30 -16.24
C VAL A 402 31.16 16.22 -17.45
N GLY A 403 30.09 16.01 -18.21
CA GLY A 403 29.72 16.82 -19.37
C GLY A 403 28.74 17.94 -19.01
N SER A 404 27.88 18.28 -19.97
CA SER A 404 26.92 19.37 -19.82
C SER A 404 25.84 19.03 -18.80
N ALA A 405 25.38 20.06 -18.10
CA ALA A 405 24.22 19.97 -17.23
C ALA A 405 22.98 19.52 -18.03
N VAL A 406 22.24 18.56 -17.49
CA VAL A 406 20.93 18.13 -17.99
C VAL A 406 19.93 19.22 -17.61
N PRO A 407 19.32 19.91 -18.59
CA PRO A 407 18.42 21.01 -18.27
C PRO A 407 17.17 20.51 -17.55
N GLU A 408 16.72 21.24 -16.54
CA GLU A 408 15.48 20.94 -15.83
C GLU A 408 14.27 21.07 -16.77
N PRO A 409 13.15 20.36 -16.49
CA PRO A 409 11.91 20.52 -17.26
C PRO A 409 11.43 21.97 -17.39
N SER A 410 11.67 22.80 -16.36
CA SER A 410 11.35 24.23 -16.36
C SER A 410 12.16 25.02 -17.41
N GLN A 411 13.42 24.66 -17.60
CA GLN A 411 14.31 25.25 -18.61
C GLN A 411 13.91 24.80 -20.00
N TRP A 412 13.56 23.53 -20.18
CA TRP A 412 12.98 23.04 -21.44
C TRP A 412 11.68 23.75 -21.79
N ALA A 413 10.78 23.93 -20.83
CA ALA A 413 9.54 24.67 -21.03
C ALA A 413 9.80 26.14 -21.43
N MET A 414 10.81 26.78 -20.85
CA MET A 414 11.24 28.13 -21.22
C MET A 414 11.81 28.19 -22.65
N ILE A 415 12.68 27.24 -23.02
CA ILE A 415 13.26 27.15 -24.37
C ILE A 415 12.14 26.95 -25.40
N LEU A 416 11.28 25.95 -25.18
CA LEU A 416 10.16 25.65 -26.07
C LEU A 416 9.14 26.80 -26.13
N GLY A 417 8.84 27.43 -25.00
CA GLY A 417 7.98 28.61 -24.92
C GLY A 417 8.55 29.79 -25.69
N THR A 418 9.86 30.02 -25.62
CA THR A 418 10.56 31.07 -26.37
C THR A 418 10.54 30.80 -27.87
N ILE A 419 10.78 29.55 -28.28
CA ILE A 419 10.67 29.12 -29.69
C ILE A 419 9.24 29.33 -30.20
N ALA A 420 8.23 28.88 -29.45
CA ALA A 420 6.82 29.06 -29.81
C ALA A 420 6.46 30.54 -29.94
N LEU A 421 6.92 31.39 -29.01
CA LEU A 421 6.72 32.84 -29.08
C LEU A 421 7.40 33.44 -30.32
N GLY A 422 8.62 33.01 -30.65
CA GLY A 422 9.34 33.40 -31.86
C GLY A 422 8.58 33.04 -33.14
N PHE A 423 8.01 31.83 -33.22
CA PHE A 423 7.14 31.43 -34.32
C PHE A 423 5.88 32.30 -34.42
N VAL A 424 5.20 32.56 -33.30
CA VAL A 424 4.02 33.44 -33.27
C VAL A 424 4.36 34.86 -33.74
N MET A 425 5.51 35.41 -33.34
CA MET A 425 5.95 36.73 -33.79
C MET A 425 6.33 36.75 -35.28
N TYR A 426 6.94 35.69 -35.80
CA TYR A 426 7.25 35.55 -37.22
C TYR A 426 5.99 35.49 -38.08
N PHE A 427 4.99 34.70 -37.69
CA PHE A 427 3.70 34.60 -38.39
C PHE A 427 2.82 35.84 -38.26
N ARG A 428 3.02 36.69 -37.24
CA ARG A 428 2.34 38.00 -37.14
C ARG A 428 2.98 39.10 -38.00
N ARG A 429 4.22 38.90 -38.45
CA ARG A 429 4.96 39.87 -39.30
C ARG A 429 4.84 39.58 -40.79
N LYS A 430 4.54 38.34 -41.16
CA LYS A 430 3.98 38.01 -42.47
C LYS A 430 2.49 38.29 -42.48
#